data_AF-A0A2D2D6E0-F1
#
_entry.id   AF-A0A2D2D6E0-F1
#
_cell.length_a   1.000
_cell.length_b   1.000
_cell.length_c   1.000
_cell.angle_alpha   90.00
_cell.angle_beta   90.00
_cell.angle_gamma   90.00
#
_symmetry.space_group_name_H-M   'P 1'
#
loop_
_entity.id
_entity.type
_entity.pdbx_description
1 polymer ?
#
loop_
_entity_poly.entity_id
_entity_poly.type
_entity_poly.pdbx_seq_one_letter_code
_entity_poly.pdbx_strand_id
1 'polypeptide(L)'
;MPEADQFAFRDSRAYLDRKSSSAFIFDRLAYVDRLRAAGVDESQARAHAEAPDVALRDGIASKADIDRLATKLSGDIGRLEAKIETATAHLKVEILRWMVVTQLAVGGLLFAVLRFAK
;
A
#
# COMPACT_ATOMS: atom_id res chain seq x y z
N MET A 1 -14.01 6.47 37.17
CA MET A 1 -12.75 5.70 37.28
C MET A 1 -12.43 5.07 35.92
N PRO A 2 -11.77 5.77 34.99
CA PRO A 2 -11.54 5.32 33.60
C PRO A 2 -10.07 4.96 33.27
N GLU A 3 -9.21 4.79 34.29
CA GLU A 3 -7.76 4.59 34.11
C GLU A 3 -7.31 3.12 34.02
N ALA A 4 -8.10 2.17 34.53
CA ALA A 4 -7.71 0.76 34.56
C ALA A 4 -7.66 0.11 33.17
N ASP A 5 -8.56 0.53 32.27
CA ASP A 5 -8.72 -0.08 30.95
C ASP A 5 -7.65 0.38 29.95
N GLN A 6 -7.11 1.59 30.14
CA GLN A 6 -6.04 2.15 29.31
C GLN A 6 -4.69 1.49 29.57
N PHE A 7 -4.45 0.99 30.79
CA PHE A 7 -3.22 0.30 31.14
C PHE A 7 -3.14 -1.10 30.49
N ALA A 8 -4.26 -1.83 30.46
CA ALA A 8 -4.37 -3.14 29.82
C ALA A 8 -4.15 -3.08 28.29
N PHE A 9 -4.61 -2.00 27.64
CA PHE A 9 -4.43 -1.83 26.19
C PHE A 9 -2.99 -1.45 25.81
N ARG A 10 -2.29 -0.67 26.64
CA ARG A 10 -0.86 -0.33 26.43
C ARG A 10 0.02 -1.57 26.59
N ASP A 11 -0.23 -2.39 27.61
CA ASP A 11 0.51 -3.62 27.85
C ASP A 11 0.27 -4.67 26.74
N SER A 12 -0.95 -4.76 26.24
CA SER A 12 -1.28 -5.63 25.09
C SER A 12 -0.48 -5.27 23.83
N ARG A 13 -0.27 -3.99 23.54
CA ARG A 13 0.58 -3.56 22.40
C ARG A 13 2.05 -3.92 22.60
N ALA A 14 2.58 -3.75 23.82
CA ALA A 14 3.94 -4.18 24.16
C ALA A 14 4.11 -5.72 24.12
N TYR A 15 3.05 -6.47 24.43
CA TYR A 15 3.01 -7.92 24.31
C TYR A 15 3.02 -8.40 22.84
N LEU A 16 2.31 -7.72 21.95
CA LEU A 16 2.30 -8.02 20.51
C LEU A 16 3.59 -7.60 19.80
N ASP A 17 4.22 -6.52 20.26
CA ASP A 17 5.51 -6.05 19.75
C ASP A 17 6.64 -7.04 20.09
N ARG A 18 6.69 -7.54 21.34
CA ARG A 18 7.69 -8.52 21.78
C ARG A 18 7.59 -9.88 21.09
N LYS A 19 6.38 -10.34 20.71
CA LYS A 19 6.20 -11.58 19.93
C LYS A 19 6.51 -11.42 18.43
N SER A 20 6.68 -10.18 17.94
CA SER A 20 6.93 -9.90 16.52
C SER A 20 8.41 -9.68 16.17
N SER A 21 9.29 -9.66 17.18
CA SER A 21 10.75 -9.44 17.05
C SER A 21 11.58 -10.72 16.95
N SER A 22 10.96 -11.91 16.92
CA SER A 22 11.59 -13.04 16.24
C SER A 22 11.41 -12.83 14.74
N ALA A 23 12.14 -11.86 14.19
CA ALA A 23 12.49 -11.93 12.78
C ALA A 23 12.95 -13.37 12.52
N PHE A 24 12.47 -13.99 11.46
CA PHE A 24 12.83 -15.32 10.99
C PHE A 24 14.32 -15.36 10.57
N ILE A 25 15.22 -14.98 11.47
CA ILE A 25 16.66 -15.07 11.30
C ILE A 25 16.98 -16.53 11.59
N PHE A 26 16.89 -17.34 10.54
CA PHE A 26 17.37 -18.70 10.56
C PHE A 26 18.88 -18.64 10.87
N ASP A 27 19.24 -19.00 12.10
CA ASP A 27 20.64 -19.06 12.52
C ASP A 27 21.23 -20.40 12.07
N ARG A 28 21.96 -20.35 10.95
CA ARG A 28 22.64 -21.49 10.35
C ARG A 28 23.55 -22.20 11.35
N LEU A 29 24.28 -21.46 12.19
CA LEU A 29 25.24 -22.02 13.14
C LEU A 29 24.53 -22.77 14.27
N ALA A 30 23.51 -22.13 14.87
CA ALA A 30 22.70 -22.79 15.89
C ALA A 30 21.96 -24.04 15.36
N TYR A 31 21.61 -24.06 14.07
CA TYR A 31 21.00 -25.22 13.42
C TYR A 31 22.01 -26.36 13.19
N VAL A 32 23.22 -26.04 12.72
CA VAL A 32 24.33 -27.01 12.58
C VAL A 32 24.68 -27.63 13.94
N ASP A 33 24.78 -26.83 14.99
CA ASP A 33 25.11 -27.30 16.34
C ASP A 33 24.05 -28.29 16.88
N ARG A 34 22.76 -28.04 16.61
CA ARG A 34 21.68 -28.98 16.97
C ARG A 34 21.76 -30.28 16.20
N LEU A 35 22.08 -30.23 14.90
CA LEU A 35 22.24 -31.43 14.07
C LEU A 35 23.43 -32.27 14.56
N ARG A 36 24.53 -31.61 14.92
CA ARG A 36 25.69 -32.27 15.51
C ARG A 36 25.39 -32.89 16.87
N ALA A 37 24.67 -32.18 17.73
CA ALA A 37 24.22 -32.72 19.03
C ALA A 37 23.28 -33.92 18.88
N ALA A 38 22.58 -34.04 17.75
CA ALA A 38 21.74 -35.18 17.40
C ALA A 38 22.52 -36.33 16.72
N GLY A 39 23.84 -36.22 16.56
CA GLY A 39 24.70 -37.26 15.98
C GLY A 39 24.85 -37.20 14.46
N VAL A 40 24.42 -36.11 13.81
CA VAL A 40 24.65 -35.88 12.37
C VAL A 40 26.10 -35.43 12.17
N ASP A 41 26.79 -36.03 11.20
CA ASP A 41 28.16 -35.63 10.83
C ASP A 41 28.24 -34.16 10.41
N GLU A 42 29.32 -33.47 10.76
CA GLU A 42 29.52 -32.04 10.51
C GLU A 42 29.34 -31.66 9.03
N SER A 43 29.80 -32.51 8.11
CA SER A 43 29.67 -32.27 6.67
C SER A 43 28.21 -32.31 6.21
N GLN A 44 27.44 -33.24 6.77
CA GLN A 44 26.01 -33.38 6.50
C GLN A 44 25.22 -32.26 7.19
N ALA A 45 25.55 -31.93 8.44
CA ALA A 45 24.89 -30.87 9.18
C ALA A 45 24.98 -29.51 8.44
N ARG A 46 26.16 -29.19 7.88
CA ARG A 46 26.36 -27.98 7.07
C ARG A 46 25.57 -27.98 5.77
N ALA A 47 25.50 -29.10 5.07
CA ALA A 47 24.74 -29.25 3.83
C ALA A 47 23.23 -29.08 4.09
N HIS A 48 22.72 -29.66 5.17
CA HIS A 48 21.33 -29.52 5.60
C HIS A 48 20.98 -28.09 6.04
N ALA A 49 21.95 -27.33 6.55
CA ALA A 49 21.75 -25.93 6.96
C ALA A 49 21.83 -24.95 5.77
N GLU A 50 22.46 -25.33 4.67
CA GLU A 50 22.63 -24.48 3.49
C GLU A 50 21.38 -24.39 2.62
N ALA A 51 20.63 -25.50 2.47
CA ALA A 51 19.40 -25.50 1.67
C ALA A 51 18.30 -24.56 2.21
N PRO A 52 18.02 -24.50 3.53
CA PRO A 52 17.09 -23.53 4.10
C PRO A 52 17.62 -22.10 4.04
N ASP A 53 18.92 -21.87 4.26
CA ASP A 53 19.52 -20.52 4.22
C ASP A 53 19.36 -19.88 2.84
N VAL A 54 19.65 -20.64 1.78
CA VAL A 54 19.46 -20.20 0.39
C VAL A 54 17.98 -20.01 0.06
N ALA A 55 17.11 -20.97 0.41
CA ALA A 55 15.68 -20.88 0.12
C ALA A 55 14.98 -19.71 0.84
N LEU A 56 15.40 -19.41 2.08
CA LEU A 56 14.86 -18.31 2.89
C LEU A 56 15.42 -16.95 2.45
N ARG A 57 16.66 -16.88 1.95
CA ARG A 57 17.19 -15.63 1.40
C ARG A 57 16.53 -15.19 0.10
N ASP A 58 16.26 -16.14 -0.80
CA ASP A 58 15.69 -15.81 -2.12
C ASP A 58 14.16 -15.75 -2.13
N GLY A 59 13.49 -16.41 -1.17
CA GLY A 59 12.04 -16.58 -1.17
C GLY A 59 11.24 -15.62 -0.29
N ILE A 60 11.89 -14.87 0.62
CA ILE A 60 11.16 -14.08 1.63
C ILE A 60 11.30 -12.58 1.35
N ALA A 61 10.19 -11.93 1.03
CA ALA A 61 10.11 -10.48 1.07
C ALA A 61 10.24 -10.00 2.52
N SER A 62 11.16 -9.09 2.80
CA SER A 62 11.31 -8.53 4.14
C SER A 62 10.11 -7.65 4.50
N LYS A 63 9.83 -7.46 5.80
CA LYS A 63 8.81 -6.50 6.25
C LYS A 63 9.04 -5.10 5.66
N ALA A 64 10.31 -4.69 5.55
CA ALA A 64 10.67 -3.41 4.95
C ALA A 64 10.29 -3.31 3.46
N ASP A 65 10.35 -4.42 2.71
CA ASP A 65 9.95 -4.43 1.30
C ASP A 65 8.43 -4.34 1.17
N ILE A 66 7.69 -4.97 2.07
CA ILE A 66 6.22 -4.86 2.17
C ILE A 66 5.83 -3.41 2.53
N ASP A 67 6.48 -2.80 3.51
CA ASP A 67 6.20 -1.42 3.94
C ASP A 67 6.52 -0.41 2.83
N ARG A 68 7.62 -0.61 2.11
CA ARG A 68 7.97 0.18 0.92
C ARG A 68 6.90 0.04 -0.16
N LEU A 69 6.42 -1.17 -0.42
CA LEU A 69 5.39 -1.43 -1.42
C LEU A 69 4.05 -0.80 -1.01
N ALA A 70 3.65 -0.91 0.26
CA ALA A 70 2.44 -0.29 0.80
C ALA A 70 2.48 1.24 0.71
N THR A 71 3.63 1.84 1.03
CA THR A 71 3.85 3.29 0.92
C THR A 71 3.75 3.74 -0.54
N LYS A 72 4.40 3.01 -1.45
CA LYS A 72 4.36 3.31 -2.89
C LYS A 72 2.93 3.21 -3.43
N LEU A 73 2.22 2.14 -3.09
CA LEU A 73 0.85 1.91 -3.54
C LEU A 73 -0.11 3.00 -3.02
N SER A 74 0.04 3.40 -1.75
CA SER A 74 -0.76 4.49 -1.17
C SER A 74 -0.50 5.82 -1.90
N GLY A 75 0.76 6.10 -2.26
CA GLY A 75 1.11 7.27 -3.06
C GLY A 75 0.53 7.23 -4.48
N ASP A 76 0.59 6.06 -5.13
CA ASP A 76 0.04 5.87 -6.48
C ASP A 76 -1.49 6.02 -6.49
N ILE A 77 -2.18 5.49 -5.48
CA ILE A 77 -3.63 5.66 -5.29
C ILE A 77 -3.98 7.14 -5.12
N GLY A 78 -3.32 7.85 -4.19
CA GLY A 78 -3.61 9.28 -3.96
C GLY A 78 -3.34 10.13 -5.21
N ARG A 79 -2.30 9.80 -5.99
CA ARG A 79 -2.03 10.46 -7.26
C ARG A 79 -3.12 10.19 -8.30
N LEU A 80 -3.67 8.99 -8.32
CA LEU A 80 -4.74 8.61 -9.24
C LEU A 80 -6.06 9.30 -8.89
N GLU A 81 -6.41 9.36 -7.60
CA GLU A 81 -7.56 10.11 -7.09
C GLU A 81 -7.49 11.59 -7.49
N ALA A 82 -6.35 12.25 -7.25
CA ALA A 82 -6.15 13.64 -7.64
C ALA A 82 -6.30 13.88 -9.16
N LYS A 83 -5.83 12.94 -9.98
CA LYS A 83 -6.03 13.00 -11.45
C LYS A 83 -7.51 12.87 -11.82
N ILE A 84 -8.24 11.97 -11.17
CA ILE A 84 -9.68 11.78 -11.41
C ILE A 84 -10.46 13.02 -11.01
N GLU A 85 -10.17 13.62 -9.85
CA GLU A 85 -10.80 14.86 -9.41
C GLU A 85 -10.53 16.01 -10.40
N THR A 86 -9.27 16.16 -10.83
CA THR A 86 -8.89 17.19 -11.80
C THR A 86 -9.59 16.99 -13.14
N ALA A 87 -9.63 15.75 -13.66
CA ALA A 87 -10.32 15.42 -14.90
C ALA A 87 -11.83 15.69 -14.80
N THR A 88 -12.44 15.34 -13.66
CA THR A 88 -13.86 15.59 -13.38
C THR A 88 -14.16 17.09 -13.34
N ALA A 89 -13.30 17.88 -12.69
CA ALA A 89 -13.43 19.33 -12.65
C ALA A 89 -13.31 19.95 -14.05
N HIS A 90 -12.32 19.51 -14.84
CA HIS A 90 -12.12 19.98 -16.21
C HIS A 90 -13.34 19.68 -17.09
N LEU A 91 -13.86 18.46 -17.04
CA LEU A 91 -15.06 18.07 -17.79
C LEU A 91 -16.29 18.87 -17.39
N LYS A 92 -16.50 19.11 -16.08
CA LYS A 92 -17.61 19.95 -15.61
C LYS A 92 -17.51 21.37 -16.16
N VAL A 93 -16.32 21.98 -16.12
CA VAL A 93 -16.09 23.33 -16.66
C VAL A 93 -16.34 23.37 -18.17
N GLU A 94 -15.84 22.37 -18.90
CA GLU A 94 -16.00 22.30 -20.35
C GLU A 94 -17.46 22.13 -20.79
N ILE A 95 -18.20 21.26 -20.08
CA ILE A 95 -19.65 21.09 -20.31
C ILE A 95 -20.39 22.40 -20.04
N LEU A 96 -20.13 23.06 -18.90
CA LEU A 96 -20.76 24.35 -18.58
C LEU A 96 -20.44 25.41 -19.63
N ARG A 97 -19.19 25.50 -20.08
CA ARG A 97 -18.75 26.43 -21.12
C ARG A 97 -19.55 26.23 -22.40
N TRP A 98 -19.62 25.00 -22.92
CA TRP A 98 -20.35 24.71 -24.16
C TRP A 98 -21.86 24.84 -24.01
N MET A 99 -22.41 24.52 -22.84
CA MET A 99 -23.82 24.76 -22.54
C MET A 99 -24.14 26.25 -22.64
N VAL A 100 -23.34 27.14 -22.03
CA VAL A 100 -23.54 28.59 -22.12
C VAL A 100 -23.41 29.08 -23.58
N VAL A 101 -22.39 28.62 -24.31
CA VAL A 101 -22.20 28.98 -25.73
C VAL A 101 -23.42 28.60 -26.57
N THR A 102 -23.96 27.40 -26.39
CA THR A 102 -25.15 26.96 -27.15
C THR A 102 -26.41 27.72 -26.76
N GLN A 103 -26.62 28.04 -25.48
CA GLN A 103 -27.76 28.85 -25.05
C GLN A 103 -27.70 30.27 -25.62
N LEU A 104 -26.52 30.89 -25.64
CA LEU A 104 -26.33 32.22 -26.25
C LEU A 104 -26.52 32.17 -27.77
N ALA A 105 -26.05 31.11 -28.44
CA ALA A 105 -26.27 30.94 -29.87
C ALA A 105 -27.76 30.78 -30.23
N VAL A 106 -28.49 29.92 -29.51
CA VAL A 106 -29.94 29.73 -29.70
C VAL A 106 -30.71 31.00 -29.35
N GLY A 107 -30.38 31.65 -28.23
CA GLY A 107 -31.00 32.91 -27.82
C GLY A 107 -30.78 34.05 -28.82
N GLY A 108 -29.55 34.19 -29.32
CA GLY A 108 -29.22 35.17 -30.36
C GLY A 108 -29.94 34.91 -31.67
N LEU A 109 -30.07 33.64 -32.08
CA LEU A 109 -30.83 33.24 -33.27
C LEU A 109 -32.32 33.59 -33.12
N LEU A 110 -32.94 33.26 -31.99
CA LEU A 110 -34.34 33.61 -31.72
C LEU A 110 -34.56 35.13 -31.72
N PHE A 111 -33.64 35.88 -31.11
CA PHE A 111 -33.70 37.34 -31.11
C PHE A 111 -33.60 37.92 -32.53
N ALA A 112 -32.70 37.39 -33.37
CA ALA A 112 -32.55 37.82 -34.75
C ALA A 112 -33.83 37.57 -35.57
N VAL A 113 -34.44 36.39 -35.42
CA VAL A 113 -35.72 36.05 -36.10
C VAL A 113 -36.84 37.01 -35.67
N LEU A 114 -36.99 37.26 -34.37
CA LEU A 114 -38.01 38.19 -33.85
C LEU A 114 -37.79 39.63 -34.33
N ARG A 115 -36.53 40.07 -34.44
CA ARG A 115 -36.16 41.41 -34.92
C ARG A 115 -36.46 41.62 -36.40
N PHE A 116 -36.38 40.56 -37.21
CA PHE A 116 -36.70 40.61 -38.65
C PHE A 116 -38.20 40.42 -38.94
N ALA A 117 -38.93 39.75 -38.04
CA ALA A 117 -40.37 39.55 -38.14
C ALA A 117 -41.20 40.77 -37.69
N LYS A 118 -40.58 41.76 -37.04
CA LYS A 118 -41.21 42.99 -36.53
C LYS A 118 -40.61 44.21 -37.21
#